data_AF-A0A7X6SZR2-F1
#
_entry.id   AF-A0A7X6SZR2-F1
#
_cell.length_a   1.000
_cell.length_b   1.000
_cell.length_c   1.000
_cell.angle_alpha   90.00
_cell.angle_beta   90.00
_cell.angle_gamma   90.00
#
_symmetry.space_group_name_H-M   'P 1'
#
loop_
_entity.id
_entity.type
_entity.pdbx_description
1 polymer ?
#
loop_
_entity_poly.entity_id
_entity_poly.type
_entity_poly.pdbx_seq_one_letter_code
_entity_poly.pdbx_strand_id
1 'polypeptide(L)'
;MANDKFELLKKQEISEISATAFFYRHLKTGAEILSLVNDDENKVFGITFRTPPNDSTGLPHILEHSVLCGSRKYPVKEPFVELMKSSLQNFLNAMTFPDKTCYPVASQNLQDFYNLVDVYLDAVFFPDLTPYKLMQEGWRYDLSSPEGPIDIKGVVYSEMKGAYSSPDTLLSDYTMRSLFPDNAYSFDSGGDPKKIPDLTFKKFMEFHKQYYHPSNAMVYFYGDHDPEKRLAIIDEYLNMFDKNCIDSKIQEQKAFKSPLRVIRSYDPGNDNQDSKARFTLSWLLQPNDDPVAVFSLYLLEYILLGMPGSPLRKALIESGLGQDLTGGGLETEIIQPYFSTGLKGIDLENIDKAQNLIMQTLRNLTVKGINRNDIEAALNIIEFIFRENNTGSYPRGLIMMLRALNSWLYDRDPLMLVAFEGPLDRVKTEIKNNPRYFEELINRYFLDNPHRTTDILRPEKGLIEKENSVQKKALADYLAGLNTSEINGIIEQTRTLKELQEQADTPENLAAIPVLRLSDMERKNRVFPCEESEESGARIMFHDLFTNGITYLDVGVNLHSLPQKLLPYSHIFGRALLEMGTSREDYVSLSQRISRKTGGIRPAYHI
;
A
#
# COMPACT_ATOMS: atom_id res chain seq x y z
N MET A 1 3.67 27.75 26.06
CA MET A 1 2.74 26.61 25.83
C MET A 1 3.22 25.86 24.60
N ALA A 2 2.81 24.61 24.35
CA ALA A 2 3.30 23.85 23.17
C ALA A 2 3.14 24.64 21.85
N ASN A 3 2.07 25.45 21.74
CA ASN A 3 1.81 26.34 20.60
C ASN A 3 2.95 27.34 20.27
N ASP A 4 3.84 27.71 21.18
CA ASP A 4 4.88 28.71 20.90
C ASP A 4 6.04 28.14 20.05
N LYS A 5 6.10 26.81 19.90
CA LYS A 5 7.15 26.09 19.16
C LYS A 5 6.72 25.64 17.75
N PHE A 6 5.44 25.82 17.43
CA PHE A 6 4.84 25.42 16.17
C PHE A 6 4.16 26.60 15.50
N GLU A 7 4.38 26.74 14.20
CA GLU A 7 3.64 27.65 13.35
C GLU A 7 2.42 26.93 12.78
N LEU A 8 1.21 27.45 13.01
CA LEU A 8 0.01 26.94 12.35
C LEU A 8 -0.02 27.46 10.91
N LEU A 9 0.18 26.57 9.93
CA LEU A 9 0.16 26.90 8.51
C LEU A 9 -1.26 26.93 7.94
N LYS A 10 -2.11 25.99 8.36
CA LYS A 10 -3.47 25.87 7.85
C LYS A 10 -4.41 25.26 8.89
N LYS A 11 -5.62 25.81 8.99
CA LYS A 11 -6.76 25.22 9.70
C LYS A 11 -7.91 25.05 8.71
N GLN A 12 -8.52 23.88 8.66
CA GLN A 12 -9.64 23.60 7.75
C GLN A 12 -10.63 22.64 8.42
N GLU A 13 -11.91 22.99 8.41
CA GLU A 13 -12.98 22.06 8.75
C GLU A 13 -13.31 21.20 7.52
N ILE A 14 -13.48 19.89 7.73
CA ILE A 14 -13.75 18.90 6.69
C ILE A 14 -14.99 18.12 7.13
N SER A 15 -16.16 18.62 6.74
CA SER A 15 -17.47 18.09 7.17
C SER A 15 -17.68 16.65 6.74
N GLU A 16 -17.21 16.27 5.55
CA GLU A 16 -17.40 14.96 4.94
C GLU A 16 -16.74 13.81 5.71
N ILE A 17 -15.78 14.12 6.58
CA ILE A 17 -15.15 13.16 7.52
C ILE A 17 -15.30 13.59 8.98
N SER A 18 -16.17 14.57 9.26
CA SER A 18 -16.43 15.11 10.60
C SER A 18 -15.16 15.46 11.38
N ALA A 19 -14.19 16.11 10.72
CA ALA A 19 -12.90 16.43 11.32
C ALA A 19 -12.50 17.89 11.13
N THR A 20 -11.71 18.41 12.06
CA THR A 20 -10.94 19.66 11.87
C THR A 20 -9.48 19.32 11.67
N ALA A 21 -8.93 19.73 10.52
CA ALA A 21 -7.52 19.59 10.20
C ALA A 21 -6.73 20.81 10.68
N PHE A 22 -5.61 20.55 11.36
CA PHE A 22 -4.60 21.53 11.69
C PHE A 22 -3.25 21.08 11.12
N PHE A 23 -2.66 21.93 10.30
CA PHE A 23 -1.37 21.68 9.67
C PHE A 23 -0.34 22.65 10.25
N TYR A 24 0.69 22.10 10.90
CA TYR A 24 1.71 22.85 11.63
C TYR A 24 3.08 22.64 11.02
N ARG A 25 3.98 23.58 11.31
CA ARG A 25 5.42 23.45 11.12
C ARG A 25 6.14 23.66 12.44
N HIS A 26 7.01 22.73 12.81
CA HIS A 26 7.89 22.90 13.96
C HIS A 26 8.98 23.93 13.65
N LEU A 27 9.09 24.98 14.46
CA LEU A 27 9.93 26.14 14.17
C LEU A 27 11.43 25.80 14.11
N LYS A 28 11.90 24.90 14.98
CA LYS A 28 13.34 24.60 15.09
C LYS A 28 13.84 23.67 13.98
N THR A 29 13.07 22.67 13.57
CA THR A 29 13.50 21.65 12.60
C THR A 29 12.88 21.81 11.22
N GLY A 30 11.75 22.53 11.12
CA GLY A 30 10.94 22.61 9.91
C GLY A 30 10.06 21.38 9.65
N ALA A 31 10.03 20.38 10.55
CA ALA A 31 9.16 19.22 10.43
C ALA A 31 7.70 19.64 10.32
N GLU A 32 6.94 18.95 9.48
CA GLU A 32 5.52 19.26 9.26
C GLU A 32 4.64 18.24 9.99
N ILE A 33 3.54 18.74 10.57
CA ILE A 33 2.64 17.95 11.40
C ILE A 33 1.20 18.17 10.94
N LEU A 34 0.52 17.10 10.54
CA LEU A 34 -0.90 17.10 10.24
C LEU A 34 -1.69 16.45 11.37
N SER A 35 -2.57 17.23 12.02
CA SER A 35 -3.43 16.74 13.09
C SER A 35 -4.90 16.85 12.67
N LEU A 36 -5.54 15.69 12.44
CA LEU A 36 -6.99 15.59 12.25
C LEU A 36 -7.66 15.35 13.60
N VAL A 37 -8.57 16.23 13.99
CA VAL A 37 -9.29 16.17 15.28
C VAL A 37 -10.76 15.86 15.01
N ASN A 38 -11.26 14.77 15.58
CA ASN A 38 -12.64 14.29 15.46
C ASN A 38 -13.04 13.41 16.66
N ASP A 39 -14.24 12.84 16.67
CA ASP A 39 -14.74 12.00 17.79
C ASP A 39 -14.43 10.50 17.61
N ASP A 40 -13.47 10.13 16.75
CA ASP A 40 -13.09 8.72 16.54
C ASP A 40 -12.19 8.24 17.69
N GLU A 41 -12.68 7.24 18.42
CA GLU A 41 -11.96 6.62 19.54
C GLU A 41 -10.70 5.88 19.09
N ASN A 42 -10.65 5.39 17.84
CA ASN A 42 -9.50 4.67 17.30
C ASN A 42 -8.45 5.67 16.81
N LYS A 43 -7.55 6.06 17.72
CA LYS A 43 -6.52 7.07 17.50
C LYS A 43 -5.44 6.50 16.60
N VAL A 44 -4.93 7.32 15.68
CA VAL A 44 -3.84 6.92 14.79
C VAL A 44 -2.71 7.94 14.88
N PHE A 45 -1.49 7.43 14.97
CA PHE A 45 -0.26 8.18 14.80
C PHE A 45 0.50 7.57 13.63
N GLY A 46 1.18 8.41 12.87
CA GLY A 46 2.19 7.93 11.94
C GLY A 46 3.30 8.92 11.77
N ILE A 47 4.50 8.39 11.53
CA ILE A 47 5.64 9.17 11.07
C ILE A 47 6.15 8.57 9.77
N THR A 48 6.34 9.42 8.78
CA THR A 48 6.76 9.04 7.43
C THR A 48 8.02 9.80 7.04
N PHE A 49 8.94 9.12 6.37
CA PHE A 49 10.14 9.72 5.80
C PHE A 49 10.16 9.49 4.29
N ARG A 50 10.57 10.50 3.50
CA ARG A 50 10.94 10.28 2.09
C ARG A 50 12.23 9.48 2.04
N THR A 51 12.20 8.31 1.44
CA THR A 51 13.32 7.34 1.41
C THR A 51 13.57 6.83 -0.02
N PRO A 52 13.81 7.72 -1.00
CA PRO A 52 14.03 7.30 -2.38
C PRO A 52 15.27 6.39 -2.49
N PRO A 53 15.15 5.17 -3.03
CA PRO A 53 16.29 4.31 -3.26
C PRO A 53 17.20 4.85 -4.38
N ASN A 54 18.49 4.58 -4.28
CA ASN A 54 19.49 4.90 -5.31
C ASN A 54 20.11 3.64 -5.96
N ASP A 55 19.75 2.46 -5.47
CA ASP A 55 20.07 1.14 -6.00
C ASP A 55 18.98 0.13 -5.56
N SER A 56 19.03 -1.10 -6.07
CA SER A 56 18.08 -2.17 -5.72
C SER A 56 18.56 -3.02 -4.53
N THR A 57 19.38 -2.48 -3.61
CA THR A 57 19.85 -3.25 -2.44
C THR A 57 18.76 -3.48 -1.40
N GLY A 58 17.57 -2.88 -1.55
CA GLY A 58 16.50 -2.95 -0.56
C GLY A 58 16.79 -2.15 0.71
N LEU A 59 17.73 -1.20 0.67
CA LEU A 59 18.16 -0.44 1.84
C LEU A 59 16.98 0.17 2.63
N PRO A 60 16.00 0.88 2.01
CA PRO A 60 14.87 1.43 2.75
C PRO A 60 14.09 0.35 3.53
N HIS A 61 13.88 -0.80 2.91
CA HIS A 61 13.14 -1.93 3.49
C HIS A 61 13.91 -2.60 4.64
N ILE A 62 15.20 -2.85 4.45
CA ILE A 62 16.07 -3.41 5.49
C ILE A 62 16.15 -2.48 6.70
N LEU A 63 16.23 -1.17 6.46
CA LEU A 63 16.23 -0.18 7.54
C LEU A 63 14.89 -0.11 8.24
N GLU A 64 13.79 -0.28 7.51
CA GLU A 64 12.45 -0.32 8.09
C GLU A 64 12.30 -1.40 9.16
N HIS A 65 12.73 -2.62 8.87
CA HIS A 65 12.83 -3.70 9.85
C HIS A 65 13.79 -3.35 10.99
N SER A 66 14.99 -2.90 10.64
CA SER A 66 16.10 -2.78 11.59
C SER A 66 15.89 -1.70 12.65
N VAL A 67 15.18 -0.60 12.34
CA VAL A 67 14.90 0.44 13.35
C VAL A 67 13.95 -0.04 14.43
N LEU A 68 13.16 -1.08 14.15
CA LEU A 68 12.24 -1.70 15.11
C LEU A 68 12.94 -2.77 15.98
N CYS A 69 14.23 -3.04 15.77
CA CYS A 69 15.03 -3.98 16.56
C CYS A 69 15.69 -3.33 17.79
N GLY A 70 14.99 -2.45 18.50
CA GLY A 70 15.51 -1.79 19.70
C GLY A 70 16.05 -0.39 19.47
N SER A 71 15.97 0.44 20.50
CA SER A 71 16.35 1.85 20.47
C SER A 71 17.04 2.27 21.76
N ARG A 72 17.47 3.54 21.83
CA ARG A 72 18.12 4.11 23.02
C ARG A 72 17.30 3.96 24.30
N LYS A 73 15.99 4.27 24.27
CA LYS A 73 15.07 4.15 25.42
C LYS A 73 14.61 2.71 25.64
N TYR A 74 14.49 1.92 24.57
CA TYR A 74 13.95 0.57 24.59
C TYR A 74 14.98 -0.43 24.05
N PRO A 75 16.03 -0.75 24.83
CA PRO A 75 17.15 -1.61 24.39
C PRO A 75 16.79 -3.10 24.47
N VAL A 76 15.58 -3.45 24.04
CA VAL A 76 15.11 -4.84 23.85
C VAL A 76 15.43 -5.25 22.42
N LYS A 77 15.65 -6.55 22.17
CA LYS A 77 15.96 -7.03 20.81
C LYS A 77 14.80 -6.86 19.86
N GLU A 78 13.59 -7.16 20.32
CA GLU A 78 12.36 -7.10 19.53
C GLU A 78 11.24 -6.31 20.26
N PRO A 79 11.38 -4.98 20.47
CA PRO A 79 10.33 -4.16 21.09
C PRO A 79 8.98 -4.30 20.40
N PHE A 80 8.97 -4.41 19.07
CA PHE A 80 7.76 -4.63 18.28
C PHE A 80 6.99 -5.89 18.73
N VAL A 81 7.70 -6.98 18.98
CA VAL A 81 7.12 -8.24 19.44
C VAL A 81 6.61 -8.14 20.88
N GLU A 82 7.34 -7.44 21.75
CA GLU A 82 6.90 -7.23 23.13
C GLU A 82 5.67 -6.30 23.22
N LEU A 83 5.58 -5.29 22.35
CA LEU A 83 4.37 -4.48 22.19
C LEU A 83 3.19 -5.33 21.74
N MET A 84 3.36 -6.19 20.73
CA MET A 84 2.27 -7.07 20.27
C MET A 84 1.65 -7.92 21.38
N LYS A 85 2.45 -8.29 22.40
CA LYS A 85 2.00 -9.10 23.54
C LYS A 85 1.36 -8.29 24.67
N SER A 86 1.69 -7.01 24.80
CA SER A 86 1.41 -6.20 26.00
C SER A 86 0.52 -4.98 25.75
N SER A 87 0.22 -4.68 24.47
CA SER A 87 -0.60 -3.56 24.01
C SER A 87 -2.02 -4.00 23.64
N LEU A 88 -2.93 -3.02 23.51
CA LEU A 88 -4.29 -3.19 22.98
C LEU A 88 -4.39 -2.59 21.58
N GLN A 89 -3.31 -2.69 20.80
CA GLN A 89 -3.21 -2.10 19.48
C GLN A 89 -4.35 -2.59 18.57
N ASN A 90 -4.97 -1.65 17.87
CA ASN A 90 -5.81 -1.96 16.72
C ASN A 90 -4.97 -2.11 15.45
N PHE A 91 -3.81 -1.45 15.40
CA PHE A 91 -2.85 -1.56 14.31
C PHE A 91 -1.44 -1.28 14.81
N LEU A 92 -0.49 -2.10 14.39
CA LEU A 92 0.94 -1.97 14.69
C LEU A 92 1.69 -2.54 13.50
N ASN A 93 2.29 -1.68 12.69
CA ASN A 93 3.07 -2.12 11.54
C ASN A 93 4.06 -1.04 11.11
N ALA A 94 4.83 -1.35 10.07
CA ALA A 94 5.59 -0.41 9.28
C ALA A 94 5.52 -0.83 7.81
N MET A 95 5.76 0.11 6.89
CA MET A 95 5.57 -0.12 5.46
C MET A 95 6.63 0.65 4.66
N THR A 96 7.28 -0.06 3.75
CA THR A 96 8.20 0.52 2.76
C THR A 96 7.52 0.57 1.39
N PHE A 97 7.35 1.78 0.88
CA PHE A 97 6.88 2.08 -0.47
C PHE A 97 8.07 2.40 -1.38
N PRO A 98 7.85 2.58 -2.70
CA PRO A 98 8.92 2.91 -3.64
C PRO A 98 9.73 4.18 -3.30
N ASP A 99 9.16 5.11 -2.54
CA ASP A 99 9.77 6.41 -2.23
C ASP A 99 9.58 6.94 -0.80
N LYS A 100 8.92 6.15 0.06
CA LYS A 100 8.64 6.52 1.45
C LYS A 100 8.64 5.32 2.36
N THR A 101 8.97 5.54 3.63
CA THR A 101 8.82 4.56 4.70
C THR A 101 7.90 5.14 5.77
N CYS A 102 6.86 4.40 6.15
CA CYS A 102 5.83 4.86 7.07
C CYS A 102 5.74 3.94 8.29
N TYR A 103 5.59 4.54 9.47
CA TYR A 103 5.49 3.82 10.75
C TYR A 103 4.19 4.20 11.49
N PRO A 104 3.04 3.60 11.14
CA PRO A 104 1.79 3.90 11.79
C PRO A 104 1.44 2.95 12.94
N VAL A 105 0.81 3.51 13.96
CA VAL A 105 0.23 2.79 15.10
C VAL A 105 -1.19 3.28 15.35
N ALA A 106 -2.05 2.39 15.85
CA ALA A 106 -3.40 2.74 16.23
C ALA A 106 -3.85 2.01 17.49
N SER A 107 -4.57 2.71 18.35
CA SER A 107 -5.20 2.12 19.54
C SER A 107 -6.44 2.92 19.94
N GLN A 108 -7.48 2.20 20.36
CA GLN A 108 -8.64 2.79 21.02
C GLN A 108 -8.33 3.21 22.46
N ASN A 109 -7.33 2.58 23.09
CA ASN A 109 -6.91 2.90 24.44
C ASN A 109 -5.92 4.08 24.44
N LEU A 110 -6.23 5.14 25.18
CA LEU A 110 -5.43 6.37 25.18
C LEU A 110 -4.01 6.19 25.73
N GLN A 111 -3.85 5.44 26.81
CA GLN A 111 -2.53 5.22 27.42
C GLN A 111 -1.67 4.33 26.53
N ASP A 112 -2.28 3.28 25.96
CA ASP A 112 -1.64 2.40 24.99
C ASP A 112 -1.18 3.17 23.76
N PHE A 113 -2.04 4.02 23.21
CA PHE A 113 -1.70 4.89 22.09
C PHE A 113 -0.43 5.71 22.37
N TYR A 114 -0.32 6.36 23.52
CA TYR A 114 0.88 7.13 23.87
C TYR A 114 2.12 6.27 24.09
N ASN A 115 1.95 5.06 24.64
CA ASN A 115 3.05 4.10 24.78
C ASN A 115 3.60 3.70 23.40
N LEU A 116 2.71 3.38 22.45
CA LEU A 116 3.07 3.02 21.07
C LEU A 116 3.79 4.18 20.36
N VAL A 117 3.27 5.41 20.51
CA VAL A 117 3.89 6.62 19.92
C VAL A 117 5.31 6.83 20.47
N ASP A 118 5.52 6.71 21.78
CA ASP A 118 6.84 6.93 22.39
C ASP A 118 7.85 5.87 21.92
N VAL A 119 7.45 4.59 21.85
CA VAL A 119 8.31 3.50 21.34
C VAL A 119 8.67 3.71 19.88
N TYR A 120 7.70 4.06 19.03
CA TYR A 120 7.93 4.27 17.60
C TYR A 120 8.81 5.50 17.34
N LEU A 121 8.62 6.60 18.08
CA LEU A 121 9.44 7.80 17.93
C LEU A 121 10.90 7.54 18.30
N ASP A 122 11.17 6.81 19.39
CA ASP A 122 12.55 6.48 19.76
C ASP A 122 13.15 5.46 18.80
N ALA A 123 12.38 4.49 18.30
CA ALA A 123 12.80 3.54 17.28
C ALA A 123 13.27 4.24 16.00
N VAL A 124 12.49 5.16 15.43
CA VAL A 124 12.88 5.79 14.16
C VAL A 124 14.00 6.82 14.30
N PHE A 125 14.03 7.60 15.38
CA PHE A 125 15.02 8.66 15.56
C PHE A 125 16.31 8.22 16.24
N PHE A 126 16.24 7.27 17.17
CA PHE A 126 17.37 6.79 17.96
C PHE A 126 17.46 5.24 17.99
N PRO A 127 17.42 4.57 16.83
CA PRO A 127 17.55 3.12 16.77
C PRO A 127 18.93 2.68 17.23
N ASP A 128 19.00 1.51 17.87
CA ASP A 128 20.26 0.85 18.15
C ASP A 128 20.68 0.05 16.90
N LEU A 129 21.36 0.68 15.94
CA LEU A 129 21.78 0.01 14.70
C LEU A 129 23.19 -0.57 14.83
N THR A 130 23.32 -1.89 14.68
CA THR A 130 24.60 -2.60 14.76
C THR A 130 24.85 -3.45 13.51
N PRO A 131 26.11 -3.86 13.22
CA PRO A 131 26.38 -4.78 12.13
C PRO A 131 25.58 -6.08 12.22
N TYR A 132 25.36 -6.60 13.43
CA TYR A 132 24.60 -7.83 13.65
C TYR A 132 23.10 -7.67 13.34
N LYS A 133 22.52 -6.49 13.58
CA LYS A 133 21.13 -6.21 13.18
C LYS A 133 20.97 -6.15 11.67
N LEU A 134 21.90 -5.52 10.96
CA LEU A 134 21.94 -5.59 9.50
C LEU A 134 22.11 -7.03 8.99
N MET A 135 22.94 -7.84 9.64
CA MET A 135 23.15 -9.25 9.27
C MET A 135 21.91 -10.13 9.51
N GLN A 136 21.09 -9.78 10.51
CA GLN A 136 19.84 -10.46 10.81
C GLN A 136 18.75 -10.05 9.82
N GLU A 137 18.42 -8.75 9.79
CA GLU A 137 17.27 -8.24 9.05
C GLU A 137 17.55 -8.13 7.55
N GLY A 138 18.76 -7.74 7.17
CA GLY A 138 19.15 -7.56 5.77
C GLY A 138 19.69 -8.82 5.14
N TRP A 139 21.01 -9.02 5.28
CA TRP A 139 21.71 -10.17 4.71
C TRP A 139 23.08 -10.42 5.37
N ARG A 140 23.54 -11.66 5.27
CA ARG A 140 24.90 -12.09 5.62
C ARG A 140 25.29 -13.35 4.86
N TYR A 141 26.59 -13.63 4.80
CA TYR A 141 27.07 -14.99 4.54
C TYR A 141 26.93 -15.84 5.80
N ASP A 142 26.44 -17.06 5.66
CA ASP A 142 26.23 -18.02 6.74
C ASP A 142 27.13 -19.24 6.49
N LEU A 143 28.05 -19.51 7.41
CA LEU A 143 29.02 -20.61 7.31
C LEU A 143 29.32 -21.19 8.70
N SER A 144 29.12 -22.51 8.86
CA SER A 144 29.32 -23.19 10.15
C SER A 144 30.70 -23.84 10.31
N SER A 145 31.39 -24.15 9.21
CA SER A 145 32.72 -24.79 9.21
C SER A 145 33.48 -24.46 7.91
N PRO A 146 34.81 -24.53 7.89
CA PRO A 146 35.60 -24.18 6.70
C PRO A 146 35.25 -25.01 5.46
N GLU A 147 34.88 -26.28 5.64
CA GLU A 147 34.48 -27.20 4.57
C GLU A 147 32.95 -27.25 4.34
N GLY A 148 32.18 -26.45 5.09
CA GLY A 148 30.72 -26.43 5.02
C GLY A 148 30.19 -25.65 3.81
N PRO A 149 28.91 -25.83 3.44
CA PRO A 149 28.30 -25.00 2.42
C PRO A 149 28.12 -23.57 2.96
N ILE A 150 28.62 -22.58 2.21
CA ILE A 150 28.30 -21.17 2.42
C ILE A 150 26.93 -20.85 1.79
N ASP A 151 26.12 -20.06 2.49
CA ASP A 151 24.83 -19.57 2.00
C ASP A 151 24.65 -18.09 2.30
N ILE A 152 23.61 -17.47 1.73
CA ILE A 152 23.17 -16.10 2.08
C ILE A 152 21.89 -16.20 2.88
N LYS A 153 21.86 -15.58 4.06
CA LYS A 153 20.69 -15.52 4.95
C LYS A 153 20.38 -14.10 5.37
N GLY A 154 19.12 -13.84 5.68
CA GLY A 154 18.61 -12.57 6.18
C GLY A 154 17.09 -12.55 6.07
N VAL A 155 16.40 -11.77 6.91
CA VAL A 155 14.93 -11.69 6.92
C VAL A 155 14.43 -11.14 5.58
N VAL A 156 14.82 -9.91 5.24
CA VAL A 156 14.42 -9.24 3.99
C VAL A 156 14.95 -9.98 2.76
N TYR A 157 16.18 -10.51 2.81
CA TYR A 157 16.67 -11.35 1.70
C TYR A 157 15.77 -12.56 1.42
N SER A 158 15.28 -13.23 2.47
CA SER A 158 14.39 -14.40 2.32
C SER A 158 13.00 -13.99 1.87
N GLU A 159 12.48 -12.89 2.41
CA GLU A 159 11.20 -12.30 2.01
C GLU A 159 11.20 -11.93 0.53
N MET A 160 12.21 -11.19 0.07
CA MET A 160 12.31 -10.77 -1.32
C MET A 160 12.54 -11.94 -2.28
N LYS A 161 13.24 -13.00 -1.85
CA LYS A 161 13.26 -14.27 -2.61
C LYS A 161 11.85 -14.85 -2.79
N GLY A 162 11.01 -14.78 -1.74
CA GLY A 162 9.59 -15.14 -1.82
C GLY A 162 8.81 -14.25 -2.77
N ALA A 163 8.96 -12.92 -2.66
CA ALA A 163 8.29 -11.95 -3.52
C ALA A 163 8.65 -12.15 -5.01
N TYR A 164 9.92 -12.43 -5.32
CA TYR A 164 10.40 -12.69 -6.68
C TYR A 164 9.92 -14.03 -7.25
N SER A 165 9.32 -14.90 -6.44
CA SER A 165 8.66 -16.13 -6.93
C SER A 165 7.24 -15.86 -7.45
N SER A 166 6.65 -14.70 -7.14
CA SER A 166 5.33 -14.29 -7.61
C SER A 166 5.44 -13.58 -8.96
N PRO A 167 4.92 -14.16 -10.06
CA PRO A 167 4.97 -13.51 -11.37
C PRO A 167 4.15 -12.23 -11.44
N ASP A 168 3.09 -12.12 -10.63
CA ASP A 168 2.24 -10.93 -10.58
C ASP A 168 2.99 -9.77 -9.89
N THR A 169 3.74 -10.07 -8.82
CA THR A 169 4.61 -9.09 -8.15
C THR A 169 5.73 -8.61 -9.09
N LEU A 170 6.40 -9.54 -9.78
CA LEU A 170 7.42 -9.20 -10.78
C LEU A 170 6.88 -8.31 -11.90
N LEU A 171 5.69 -8.61 -12.42
CA LEU A 171 5.09 -7.82 -13.48
C LEU A 171 4.74 -6.40 -13.02
N SER A 172 4.28 -6.25 -11.78
CA SER A 172 4.01 -4.94 -11.17
C SER A 172 5.29 -4.10 -11.03
N ASP A 173 6.35 -4.69 -10.47
CA ASP A 173 7.67 -4.03 -10.35
C ASP A 173 8.21 -3.60 -11.72
N TYR A 174 8.23 -4.53 -12.68
CA TYR A 174 8.73 -4.24 -14.02
C TYR A 174 7.90 -3.19 -14.75
N THR A 175 6.58 -3.15 -14.54
CA THR A 175 5.71 -2.12 -15.12
C THR A 175 6.06 -0.74 -14.59
N MET A 176 6.28 -0.60 -13.28
CA MET A 176 6.69 0.68 -12.70
C MET A 176 8.07 1.08 -13.26
N ARG A 177 9.06 0.19 -13.20
CA ARG A 177 10.43 0.48 -13.63
C ARG A 177 10.54 0.79 -15.13
N SER A 178 9.68 0.19 -15.96
CA SER A 178 9.66 0.48 -17.40
C SER A 178 9.12 1.88 -17.69
N LEU A 179 8.20 2.38 -16.87
CA LEU A 179 7.65 3.73 -16.98
C LEU A 179 8.57 4.81 -16.41
N PHE A 180 9.39 4.49 -15.41
CA PHE A 180 10.21 5.45 -14.65
C PHE A 180 11.73 5.19 -14.72
N PRO A 181 12.36 5.15 -15.91
CA PRO A 181 13.79 4.82 -16.02
C PRO A 181 14.75 5.87 -15.45
N ASP A 182 14.32 7.12 -15.25
CA ASP A 182 15.20 8.25 -14.93
C ASP A 182 15.13 8.71 -13.46
N ASN A 183 14.35 8.05 -12.60
CA ASN A 183 14.21 8.41 -11.18
C ASN A 183 14.24 7.18 -10.25
N ALA A 184 13.94 7.40 -8.97
CA ALA A 184 14.03 6.38 -7.92
C ALA A 184 13.16 5.13 -8.17
N TYR A 185 12.04 5.26 -8.91
CA TYR A 185 11.16 4.13 -9.22
C TYR A 185 11.72 3.17 -10.28
N SER A 186 12.92 3.45 -10.83
CA SER A 186 13.69 2.49 -11.64
C SER A 186 14.32 1.37 -10.81
N PHE A 187 14.41 1.57 -9.49
CA PHE A 187 14.95 0.63 -8.51
C PHE A 187 13.83 -0.10 -7.76
N ASP A 188 14.23 -1.21 -7.15
CA ASP A 188 13.35 -1.97 -6.25
C ASP A 188 13.70 -1.55 -4.81
N SER A 189 12.78 -0.83 -4.17
CA SER A 189 12.91 -0.38 -2.78
C SER A 189 12.83 -1.53 -1.76
N GLY A 190 12.14 -2.62 -2.11
CA GLY A 190 12.05 -3.84 -1.31
C GLY A 190 13.34 -4.65 -1.37
N GLY A 191 13.98 -4.66 -2.54
CA GLY A 191 15.32 -5.17 -2.77
C GLY A 191 15.38 -6.37 -3.72
N ASP A 192 16.22 -6.26 -4.75
CA ASP A 192 16.51 -7.39 -5.64
C ASP A 192 17.40 -8.39 -4.90
N PRO A 193 17.02 -9.68 -4.73
CA PRO A 193 17.85 -10.67 -4.06
C PRO A 193 19.28 -10.78 -4.61
N LYS A 194 19.52 -10.42 -5.87
CA LYS A 194 20.85 -10.40 -6.49
C LYS A 194 21.68 -9.16 -6.11
N LYS A 195 21.04 -8.12 -5.57
CA LYS A 195 21.64 -6.83 -5.20
C LYS A 195 21.63 -6.56 -3.70
N ILE A 196 20.74 -7.17 -2.93
CA ILE A 196 20.74 -7.09 -1.46
C ILE A 196 22.16 -7.35 -0.89
N PRO A 197 22.93 -8.36 -1.36
CA PRO A 197 24.30 -8.60 -0.88
C PRO A 197 25.33 -7.50 -1.17
N ASP A 198 24.98 -6.48 -1.95
CA ASP A 198 25.87 -5.33 -2.20
C ASP A 198 25.74 -4.25 -1.08
N LEU A 199 24.78 -4.40 -0.17
CA LEU A 199 24.56 -3.45 0.93
C LEU A 199 25.65 -3.58 2.00
N THR A 200 26.28 -2.46 2.35
CA THR A 200 27.28 -2.38 3.42
C THR A 200 26.71 -1.68 4.65
N PHE A 201 27.22 -2.03 5.85
CA PHE A 201 26.83 -1.36 7.09
C PHE A 201 27.08 0.16 7.07
N LYS A 202 28.12 0.62 6.36
CA LYS A 202 28.39 2.05 6.19
C LYS A 202 27.26 2.75 5.43
N LYS A 203 26.87 2.23 4.26
CA LYS A 203 25.74 2.78 3.48
C LYS A 203 24.45 2.78 4.29
N PHE A 204 24.21 1.68 5.01
CA PHE A 204 23.05 1.51 5.88
C PHE A 204 22.95 2.61 6.95
N MET A 205 24.05 2.88 7.67
CA MET A 205 24.11 3.96 8.67
C MET A 205 24.02 5.36 8.05
N GLU A 206 24.67 5.59 6.90
CA GLU A 206 24.61 6.86 6.19
C GLU A 206 23.19 7.20 5.73
N PHE A 207 22.45 6.20 5.25
CA PHE A 207 21.07 6.36 4.82
C PHE A 207 20.14 6.75 5.99
N HIS A 208 20.23 6.07 7.14
CA HIS A 208 19.47 6.44 8.34
C HIS A 208 19.77 7.89 8.74
N LYS A 209 21.06 8.23 8.87
CA LYS A 209 21.49 9.58 9.23
C LYS A 209 20.98 10.66 8.26
N GLN A 210 20.90 10.34 6.97
CA GLN A 210 20.45 11.27 5.93
C GLN A 210 18.92 11.44 5.93
N TYR A 211 18.16 10.34 5.91
CA TYR A 211 16.72 10.38 5.62
C TYR A 211 15.83 10.34 6.88
N TYR A 212 16.29 9.80 8.01
CA TYR A 212 15.52 9.68 9.27
C TYR A 212 15.70 10.91 10.18
N HIS A 213 15.77 12.08 9.58
CA HIS A 213 15.93 13.34 10.29
C HIS A 213 14.61 14.12 10.27
N PRO A 214 14.23 14.83 11.35
CA PRO A 214 12.96 15.56 11.44
C PRO A 214 12.62 16.48 10.26
N SER A 215 13.61 17.15 9.66
CA SER A 215 13.41 18.01 8.49
C SER A 215 12.93 17.28 7.22
N ASN A 216 12.97 15.94 7.20
CA ASN A 216 12.44 15.08 6.14
C ASN A 216 11.21 14.27 6.60
N ALA A 217 10.72 14.52 7.82
CA ALA A 217 9.63 13.76 8.41
C ALA A 217 8.27 14.45 8.20
N MET A 218 7.26 13.64 7.91
CA MET A 218 5.83 13.99 7.93
C MET A 218 5.20 13.31 9.14
N VAL A 219 4.72 14.09 10.11
CA VAL A 219 4.12 13.55 11.34
C VAL A 219 2.60 13.70 11.30
N TYR A 220 1.88 12.62 11.57
CA TYR A 220 0.43 12.57 11.47
C TYR A 220 -0.22 12.14 12.78
N PHE A 221 -1.33 12.80 13.14
CA PHE A 221 -2.20 12.42 14.25
C PHE A 221 -3.68 12.46 13.85
N TYR A 222 -4.46 11.52 14.39
CA TYR A 222 -5.89 11.39 14.16
C TYR A 222 -6.63 10.90 15.43
N GLY A 223 -7.87 11.35 15.63
CA GLY A 223 -8.78 10.86 16.67
C GLY A 223 -9.25 11.93 17.65
N ASP A 224 -9.82 11.47 18.77
CA ASP A 224 -10.47 12.24 19.84
C ASP A 224 -9.55 12.77 20.96
N HIS A 225 -8.28 12.35 20.99
CA HIS A 225 -7.35 12.75 22.05
C HIS A 225 -6.90 14.21 21.95
N ASP A 226 -6.51 14.79 23.08
CA ASP A 226 -6.11 16.20 23.25
C ASP A 226 -5.07 16.66 22.20
N PRO A 227 -5.42 17.64 21.34
CA PRO A 227 -4.51 18.18 20.34
C PRO A 227 -3.24 18.84 20.90
N GLU A 228 -3.29 19.47 22.08
CA GLU A 228 -2.10 20.08 22.67
C GLU A 228 -1.10 19.02 23.12
N LYS A 229 -1.61 17.88 23.62
CA LYS A 229 -0.77 16.75 24.03
C LYS A 229 -0.03 16.12 22.85
N ARG A 230 -0.63 16.09 21.65
CA ARG A 230 0.03 15.65 20.39
C ARG A 230 1.31 16.45 20.14
N LEU A 231 1.19 17.77 20.17
CA LEU A 231 2.30 18.69 19.93
C LEU A 231 3.37 18.58 21.01
N ALA A 232 2.97 18.41 22.27
CA ALA A 232 3.93 18.23 23.36
C ALA A 232 4.76 16.95 23.19
N ILE A 233 4.13 15.81 22.88
CA ILE A 233 4.82 14.52 22.70
C ILE A 233 5.84 14.60 21.55
N ILE A 234 5.43 15.14 20.39
CA ILE A 234 6.33 15.19 19.23
C ILE A 234 7.46 16.20 19.46
N ASP A 235 7.20 17.33 20.11
CA ASP A 235 8.21 18.35 20.44
C ASP A 235 9.36 17.80 21.31
N GLU A 236 9.08 16.89 22.24
CA GLU A 236 10.12 16.24 23.06
C GLU A 236 11.22 15.59 22.21
N TYR A 237 10.85 15.03 21.05
CA TYR A 237 11.76 14.44 20.09
C TYR A 237 12.33 15.47 19.11
N LEU A 238 11.48 16.28 18.48
CA LEU A 238 11.92 17.23 17.45
C LEU A 238 12.88 18.28 18.01
N ASN A 239 12.73 18.67 19.27
CA ASN A 239 13.60 19.66 19.91
C ASN A 239 15.04 19.13 20.15
N MET A 240 15.27 17.82 20.02
CA MET A 240 16.62 17.23 20.10
C MET A 240 17.46 17.46 18.84
N PHE A 241 16.87 17.99 17.77
CA PHE A 241 17.51 18.22 16.48
C PHE A 241 17.53 19.71 16.13
N ASP A 242 18.44 20.07 15.23
CA ASP A 242 18.44 21.36 14.54
C ASP A 242 17.95 21.17 13.10
N LYS A 243 17.54 22.25 12.44
CA LYS A 243 17.13 22.18 11.03
C LYS A 243 18.28 21.67 10.15
N ASN A 244 17.96 20.76 9.24
CA ASN A 244 18.88 20.27 8.23
C ASN A 244 18.24 20.37 6.83
N CYS A 245 19.07 20.48 5.79
CA CYS A 245 18.61 20.42 4.40
C CYS A 245 18.87 19.01 3.87
N ILE A 246 17.81 18.29 3.54
CA ILE A 246 17.87 16.91 3.08
C ILE A 246 17.34 16.87 1.65
N ASP A 247 18.19 16.44 0.72
CA ASP A 247 17.78 16.26 -0.67
C ASP A 247 17.12 14.88 -0.83
N SER A 248 15.80 14.82 -0.57
CA SER A 248 14.97 13.62 -0.68
C SER A 248 13.90 13.74 -1.77
N LYS A 249 13.96 14.79 -2.60
CA LYS A 249 12.93 15.08 -3.59
C LYS A 249 13.05 14.12 -4.78
N ILE A 250 11.95 13.45 -5.11
CA ILE A 250 11.88 12.64 -6.32
C ILE A 250 11.66 13.57 -7.52
N GLN A 251 12.43 13.36 -8.58
CA GLN A 251 12.28 14.10 -9.83
C GLN A 251 11.20 13.44 -10.70
N GLU A 252 10.43 14.27 -11.40
CA GLU A 252 9.49 13.78 -12.40
C GLU A 252 10.21 13.10 -13.56
N GLN A 253 9.63 12.01 -14.04
CA GLN A 253 10.06 11.30 -15.22
C GLN A 253 9.75 12.10 -16.48
N LYS A 254 10.75 12.19 -17.36
CA LYS A 254 10.61 12.83 -18.66
C LYS A 254 9.79 11.96 -19.62
N ALA A 255 8.92 12.61 -20.37
CA ALA A 255 8.08 11.94 -21.36
C ALA A 255 8.90 11.21 -22.44
N PHE A 256 8.52 9.98 -22.76
CA PHE A 256 9.11 9.24 -23.87
C PHE A 256 8.76 9.87 -25.23
N LYS A 257 9.67 9.70 -26.19
CA LYS A 257 9.44 10.12 -27.59
C LYS A 257 8.62 9.10 -28.39
N SER A 258 8.64 7.85 -27.96
CA SER A 258 7.94 6.74 -28.59
C SER A 258 7.68 5.62 -27.57
N PRO A 259 6.63 4.81 -27.76
CA PRO A 259 6.36 3.68 -26.87
C PRO A 259 7.53 2.69 -26.80
N LEU A 260 7.70 2.04 -25.66
CA LEU A 260 8.73 1.02 -25.42
C LEU A 260 8.10 -0.37 -25.28
N ARG A 261 8.89 -1.40 -25.56
CA ARG A 261 8.51 -2.81 -25.34
C ARG A 261 9.60 -3.49 -24.54
N VAL A 262 9.23 -4.07 -23.40
CA VAL A 262 10.14 -4.76 -22.49
C VAL A 262 9.73 -6.22 -22.37
N ILE A 263 10.69 -7.11 -22.49
CA ILE A 263 10.47 -8.55 -22.34
C ILE A 263 11.36 -9.05 -21.21
N ARG A 264 10.75 -9.78 -20.27
CA ARG A 264 11.40 -10.44 -19.13
C ARG A 264 10.90 -11.86 -19.01
N SER A 265 11.69 -12.71 -18.36
CA SER A 265 11.31 -14.09 -18.08
C SER A 265 10.89 -14.23 -16.61
N TYR A 266 10.03 -15.20 -16.33
CA TYR A 266 9.71 -15.66 -14.98
C TYR A 266 9.70 -17.19 -14.93
N ASP A 267 9.89 -17.77 -13.75
CA ASP A 267 9.79 -19.21 -13.60
C ASP A 267 8.32 -19.64 -13.36
N PRO A 268 7.76 -20.51 -14.21
CA PRO A 268 6.41 -21.03 -14.02
C PRO A 268 6.22 -22.06 -12.90
N GLY A 269 7.31 -22.54 -12.29
CA GLY A 269 7.33 -23.70 -11.41
C GLY A 269 7.31 -25.03 -12.17
N ASN A 270 7.49 -26.11 -11.42
CA ASN A 270 7.70 -27.46 -11.99
C ASN A 270 6.42 -28.14 -12.52
N ASP A 271 5.24 -27.67 -12.12
CA ASP A 271 3.96 -28.34 -12.40
C ASP A 271 3.19 -27.78 -13.62
N ASN A 272 3.62 -26.66 -14.22
CA ASN A 272 2.83 -25.98 -15.24
C ASN A 272 3.41 -26.11 -16.67
N GLN A 273 3.21 -27.26 -17.31
CA GLN A 273 3.57 -27.47 -18.73
C GLN A 273 2.85 -26.48 -19.69
N ASP A 274 1.68 -25.97 -19.30
CA ASP A 274 0.88 -25.00 -20.06
C ASP A 274 1.04 -23.56 -19.55
N SER A 275 2.18 -23.23 -18.94
CA SER A 275 2.39 -21.87 -18.46
C SER A 275 2.33 -20.87 -19.58
N LYS A 276 1.50 -19.84 -19.38
CA LYS A 276 1.25 -18.78 -20.34
C LYS A 276 1.89 -17.48 -19.89
N ALA A 277 2.15 -16.60 -20.85
CA ALA A 277 2.70 -15.29 -20.58
C ALA A 277 1.72 -14.40 -19.82
N ARG A 278 2.26 -13.32 -19.28
CA ARG A 278 1.50 -12.17 -18.79
C ARG A 278 1.97 -10.94 -19.53
N PHE A 279 1.08 -10.01 -19.80
CA PHE A 279 1.46 -8.74 -20.39
C PHE A 279 0.65 -7.58 -19.80
N THR A 280 1.27 -6.41 -19.78
CA THR A 280 0.62 -5.13 -19.47
C THR A 280 0.90 -4.13 -20.59
N LEU A 281 -0.09 -3.28 -20.84
CA LEU A 281 0.04 -2.05 -21.60
C LEU A 281 -0.18 -0.89 -20.61
N SER A 282 0.86 -0.09 -20.42
CA SER A 282 0.92 0.86 -19.30
C SER A 282 1.28 2.25 -19.79
N TRP A 283 0.68 3.28 -19.19
CA TRP A 283 0.89 4.68 -19.53
C TRP A 283 1.26 5.49 -18.30
N LEU A 284 2.35 6.26 -18.40
CA LEU A 284 2.62 7.32 -17.45
C LEU A 284 1.63 8.46 -17.69
N LEU A 285 0.95 8.89 -16.65
CA LEU A 285 0.02 10.01 -16.70
C LEU A 285 0.73 11.27 -16.19
N GLN A 286 0.30 12.43 -16.67
CA GLN A 286 0.89 13.70 -16.23
C GLN A 286 0.55 13.94 -14.74
N PRO A 287 1.51 14.44 -13.94
CA PRO A 287 1.23 14.85 -12.59
C PRO A 287 0.21 15.99 -12.63
N ASN A 288 -0.73 15.99 -11.70
CA ASN A 288 -1.66 17.11 -11.56
C ASN A 288 -1.68 17.57 -10.10
N ASP A 289 -1.37 18.85 -9.91
CA ASP A 289 -1.59 19.55 -8.66
C ASP A 289 -3.09 19.86 -8.44
N ASP A 290 -3.94 19.60 -9.44
CA ASP A 290 -5.40 19.78 -9.33
C ASP A 290 -6.09 18.47 -8.90
N PRO A 291 -6.75 18.44 -7.72
CA PRO A 291 -7.45 17.25 -7.29
C PRO A 291 -8.58 16.84 -8.25
N VAL A 292 -9.15 17.76 -9.03
CA VAL A 292 -10.16 17.45 -10.06
C VAL A 292 -9.63 16.46 -11.08
N ALA A 293 -8.37 16.60 -11.51
CA ALA A 293 -7.77 15.69 -12.47
C ALA A 293 -7.59 14.29 -11.86
N VAL A 294 -7.18 14.20 -10.59
CA VAL A 294 -7.03 12.92 -9.87
C VAL A 294 -8.38 12.20 -9.74
N PHE A 295 -9.42 12.90 -9.28
CA PHE A 295 -10.78 12.31 -9.19
C PHE A 295 -11.34 11.93 -10.56
N SER A 296 -11.02 12.69 -11.60
CA SER A 296 -11.42 12.35 -12.98
C SER A 296 -10.73 11.08 -13.48
N LEU A 297 -9.49 10.83 -13.07
CA LEU A 297 -8.79 9.59 -13.37
C LEU A 297 -9.40 8.39 -12.61
N TYR A 298 -9.78 8.54 -11.33
CA TYR A 298 -10.49 7.47 -10.60
C TYR A 298 -11.81 7.11 -11.29
N LEU A 299 -12.59 8.11 -11.71
CA LEU A 299 -13.82 7.87 -12.47
C LEU A 299 -13.54 7.18 -13.81
N LEU A 300 -12.51 7.62 -14.52
CA LEU A 300 -12.14 7.03 -15.81
C LEU A 300 -11.67 5.57 -15.67
N GLU A 301 -10.88 5.26 -14.65
CA GLU A 301 -10.48 3.89 -14.32
C GLU A 301 -11.71 3.01 -14.08
N TYR A 302 -12.64 3.46 -13.23
CA TYR A 302 -13.83 2.69 -12.91
C TYR A 302 -14.73 2.50 -14.15
N ILE A 303 -14.87 3.53 -14.99
CA ILE A 303 -15.57 3.42 -16.28
C ILE A 303 -14.92 2.32 -17.12
N LEU A 304 -13.59 2.32 -17.26
CA LEU A 304 -12.86 1.44 -18.17
C LEU A 304 -12.74 -0.01 -17.69
N LEU A 305 -12.60 -0.25 -16.38
CA LEU A 305 -12.29 -1.58 -15.81
C LEU A 305 -13.15 -1.99 -14.60
N GLY A 306 -13.73 -1.03 -13.87
CA GLY A 306 -14.32 -1.26 -12.55
C GLY A 306 -15.56 -2.16 -12.51
N MET A 307 -16.38 -2.16 -13.56
CA MET A 307 -17.60 -2.98 -13.65
C MET A 307 -17.39 -4.21 -14.55
N PRO A 308 -18.10 -5.34 -14.32
CA PRO A 308 -18.11 -6.47 -15.25
C PRO A 308 -18.46 -6.06 -16.70
N GLY A 309 -19.33 -5.06 -16.86
CA GLY A 309 -19.71 -4.49 -18.16
C GLY A 309 -18.79 -3.38 -18.69
N SER A 310 -17.75 -2.97 -17.94
CA SER A 310 -16.83 -1.92 -18.36
C SER A 310 -16.12 -2.30 -19.68
N PRO A 311 -15.90 -1.34 -20.60
CA PRO A 311 -15.57 -1.63 -21.98
C PRO A 311 -14.22 -2.33 -22.16
N LEU A 312 -13.16 -1.95 -21.42
CA LEU A 312 -11.88 -2.66 -21.53
C LEU A 312 -11.94 -4.04 -20.88
N ARG A 313 -12.53 -4.13 -19.68
CA ARG A 313 -12.69 -5.41 -18.98
C ARG A 313 -13.47 -6.40 -19.83
N LYS A 314 -14.65 -5.99 -20.32
CA LYS A 314 -15.49 -6.80 -21.19
C LYS A 314 -14.75 -7.22 -22.45
N ALA A 315 -14.12 -6.27 -23.16
CA ALA A 315 -13.39 -6.59 -24.39
C ALA A 315 -12.28 -7.63 -24.15
N LEU A 316 -11.49 -7.46 -23.10
CA LEU A 316 -10.36 -8.34 -22.78
C LEU A 316 -10.78 -9.73 -22.28
N ILE A 317 -11.81 -9.81 -21.44
CA ILE A 317 -12.31 -11.09 -20.90
C ILE A 317 -13.10 -11.85 -21.97
N GLU A 318 -14.01 -11.20 -22.70
CA GLU A 318 -14.82 -11.86 -23.73
C GLU A 318 -14.02 -12.23 -24.98
N SER A 319 -12.83 -11.65 -25.21
CA SER A 319 -12.00 -12.02 -26.36
C SER A 319 -11.39 -13.42 -26.26
N GLY A 320 -11.34 -14.01 -25.05
CA GLY A 320 -10.74 -15.33 -24.82
C GLY A 320 -9.23 -15.40 -25.12
N LEU A 321 -8.54 -14.25 -25.17
CA LEU A 321 -7.11 -14.16 -25.50
C LEU A 321 -6.21 -14.48 -24.30
N GLY A 322 -6.76 -14.36 -23.08
CA GLY A 322 -6.09 -14.66 -21.82
C GLY A 322 -7.09 -15.20 -20.81
N GLN A 323 -6.61 -15.54 -19.62
CA GLN A 323 -7.43 -16.13 -18.56
C GLN A 323 -8.12 -15.07 -17.70
N ASP A 324 -7.43 -13.96 -17.42
CA ASP A 324 -7.92 -12.91 -16.53
C ASP A 324 -7.13 -11.61 -16.73
N LEU A 325 -7.61 -10.51 -16.17
CA LEU A 325 -6.95 -9.20 -16.20
C LEU A 325 -5.68 -9.16 -15.33
N THR A 326 -4.80 -8.22 -15.66
CA THR A 326 -3.65 -7.80 -14.84
C THR A 326 -3.33 -6.32 -15.09
N GLY A 327 -2.35 -5.76 -14.37
CA GLY A 327 -1.90 -4.36 -14.47
C GLY A 327 -2.40 -3.43 -13.35
N GLY A 328 -3.42 -3.83 -12.59
CA GLY A 328 -3.84 -3.10 -11.39
C GLY A 328 -4.66 -1.83 -11.62
N GLY A 329 -4.80 -1.36 -12.86
CA GLY A 329 -5.58 -0.16 -13.17
C GLY A 329 -4.77 1.12 -12.90
N LEU A 330 -5.35 2.06 -12.16
CA LEU A 330 -4.76 3.36 -11.86
C LEU A 330 -3.91 3.32 -10.57
N GLU A 331 -2.65 3.72 -10.68
CA GLU A 331 -1.75 3.99 -9.56
C GLU A 331 -1.63 5.51 -9.35
N THR A 332 -1.75 5.97 -8.10
CA THR A 332 -1.78 7.40 -7.73
C THR A 332 -0.92 7.75 -6.51
N GLU A 333 -0.29 6.77 -5.86
CA GLU A 333 0.47 6.93 -4.61
C GLU A 333 1.96 7.23 -4.83
N ILE A 334 2.30 7.67 -6.05
CA ILE A 334 3.64 8.07 -6.51
C ILE A 334 3.60 9.46 -7.17
N ILE A 335 4.76 10.10 -7.42
CA ILE A 335 4.84 11.50 -7.88
C ILE A 335 4.05 11.80 -9.16
N GLN A 336 4.00 10.84 -10.08
CA GLN A 336 3.24 10.89 -11.32
C GLN A 336 2.40 9.61 -11.41
N PRO A 337 1.07 9.70 -11.53
CA PRO A 337 0.23 8.53 -11.62
C PRO A 337 0.53 7.73 -12.90
N TYR A 338 0.21 6.44 -12.91
CA TYR A 338 0.19 5.65 -14.13
C TYR A 338 -1.09 4.81 -14.21
N PHE A 339 -1.43 4.38 -15.41
CA PHE A 339 -2.49 3.41 -15.62
C PHE A 339 -1.95 2.19 -16.35
N SER A 340 -2.29 1.00 -15.89
CA SER A 340 -1.84 -0.26 -16.49
C SER A 340 -2.97 -1.28 -16.58
N THR A 341 -3.07 -1.93 -17.73
CA THR A 341 -4.02 -3.02 -17.96
C THR A 341 -3.44 -4.04 -18.93
N GLY A 342 -3.86 -5.30 -18.81
CA GLY A 342 -3.49 -6.34 -19.74
C GLY A 342 -4.11 -7.68 -19.38
N LEU A 343 -3.49 -8.78 -19.79
CA LEU A 343 -3.97 -10.13 -19.53
C LEU A 343 -2.87 -11.00 -18.91
N LYS A 344 -3.26 -11.82 -17.93
CA LYS A 344 -2.50 -12.98 -17.50
C LYS A 344 -3.06 -14.25 -18.14
N GLY A 345 -2.20 -15.24 -18.32
CA GLY A 345 -2.60 -16.49 -18.95
C GLY A 345 -2.77 -16.38 -20.47
N ILE A 346 -1.95 -15.56 -21.14
CA ILE A 346 -2.01 -15.30 -22.59
C ILE A 346 -0.90 -16.04 -23.37
N ASP A 347 -1.21 -16.55 -24.56
CA ASP A 347 -0.21 -17.10 -25.47
C ASP A 347 0.62 -15.98 -26.11
N LEU A 348 1.94 -16.17 -26.24
CA LEU A 348 2.87 -15.13 -26.72
C LEU A 348 2.46 -14.55 -28.09
N GLU A 349 1.91 -15.37 -28.99
CA GLU A 349 1.41 -14.98 -30.31
C GLU A 349 0.17 -14.08 -30.28
N ASN A 350 -0.58 -14.07 -29.17
CA ASN A 350 -1.81 -13.31 -28.99
C ASN A 350 -1.57 -11.93 -28.35
N ILE A 351 -0.36 -11.64 -27.88
CA ILE A 351 -0.04 -10.37 -27.19
C ILE A 351 -0.32 -9.16 -28.09
N ASP A 352 0.12 -9.19 -29.34
CA ASP A 352 -0.10 -8.06 -30.25
C ASP A 352 -1.60 -7.89 -30.58
N LYS A 353 -2.37 -8.99 -30.62
CA LYS A 353 -3.83 -8.94 -30.77
C LYS A 353 -4.49 -8.28 -29.56
N ALA A 354 -4.08 -8.65 -28.35
CA ALA A 354 -4.60 -8.08 -27.12
C ALA A 354 -4.23 -6.59 -26.97
N GLN A 355 -2.99 -6.21 -27.29
CA GLN A 355 -2.57 -4.81 -27.32
C GLN A 355 -3.41 -3.98 -28.30
N ASN A 356 -3.64 -4.51 -29.51
CA ASN A 356 -4.48 -3.86 -30.51
C ASN A 356 -5.93 -3.75 -30.06
N LEU A 357 -6.46 -4.76 -29.36
CA LEU A 357 -7.79 -4.74 -28.80
C LEU A 357 -7.97 -3.63 -27.75
N ILE A 358 -7.00 -3.42 -26.86
CA ILE A 358 -7.01 -2.32 -25.89
C ILE A 358 -7.06 -0.97 -26.63
N MET A 359 -6.12 -0.76 -27.56
CA MET A 359 -6.04 0.50 -28.32
C MET A 359 -7.29 0.76 -29.17
N GLN A 360 -7.85 -0.28 -29.79
CA GLN A 360 -9.07 -0.17 -30.58
C GLN A 360 -10.29 0.12 -29.70
N THR A 361 -10.37 -0.48 -28.51
CA THR A 361 -11.45 -0.23 -27.57
C THR A 361 -11.41 1.23 -27.10
N LEU A 362 -10.25 1.75 -26.71
CA LEU A 362 -10.08 3.16 -26.36
C LEU A 362 -10.47 4.10 -27.51
N ARG A 363 -10.02 3.84 -28.74
CA ARG A 363 -10.44 4.63 -29.93
C ARG A 363 -11.93 4.56 -30.20
N ASN A 364 -12.54 3.39 -30.02
CA ASN A 364 -13.97 3.22 -30.21
C ASN A 364 -14.77 4.03 -29.20
N LEU A 365 -14.31 4.12 -27.94
CA LEU A 365 -14.94 4.95 -26.92
C LEU A 365 -14.85 6.43 -27.29
N THR A 366 -13.72 6.89 -27.82
CA THR A 366 -13.61 8.30 -28.26
C THR A 366 -14.46 8.59 -29.49
N VAL A 367 -14.69 7.65 -30.41
CA VAL A 367 -15.55 7.90 -31.59
C VAL A 367 -17.04 7.74 -31.26
N LYS A 368 -17.44 6.66 -30.59
CA LYS A 368 -18.84 6.30 -30.35
C LYS A 368 -19.42 6.96 -29.09
N GLY A 369 -18.55 7.43 -28.21
CA GLY A 369 -18.89 7.99 -26.91
C GLY A 369 -19.04 6.91 -25.83
N ILE A 370 -18.97 7.36 -24.58
CA ILE A 370 -19.17 6.51 -23.40
C ILE A 370 -20.65 6.49 -23.03
N ASN A 371 -21.15 5.33 -22.60
CA ASN A 371 -22.54 5.21 -22.17
C ASN A 371 -22.78 6.08 -20.92
N ARG A 372 -23.82 6.92 -20.96
CA ARG A 372 -24.17 7.80 -19.83
C ARG A 372 -24.45 7.05 -18.53
N ASN A 373 -24.98 5.83 -18.62
CA ASN A 373 -25.20 4.99 -17.44
C ASN A 373 -23.88 4.56 -16.79
N ASP A 374 -22.80 4.36 -17.57
CA ASP A 374 -21.49 4.03 -17.03
C ASP A 374 -20.88 5.23 -16.29
N ILE A 375 -21.07 6.44 -16.83
CA ILE A 375 -20.64 7.68 -16.18
C ILE A 375 -21.41 7.91 -14.88
N GLU A 376 -22.74 7.75 -14.88
CA GLU A 376 -23.55 7.87 -13.66
C GLU A 376 -23.18 6.79 -12.64
N ALA A 377 -22.93 5.55 -13.08
CA ALA A 377 -22.47 4.47 -12.20
C ALA A 377 -21.13 4.80 -11.54
N ALA A 378 -20.17 5.28 -12.32
CA ALA A 378 -18.85 5.66 -11.81
C ALA A 378 -18.94 6.80 -10.80
N LEU A 379 -19.71 7.85 -11.10
CA LEU A 379 -19.93 8.96 -10.17
C LEU A 379 -20.50 8.49 -8.85
N ASN A 380 -21.54 7.66 -8.88
CA ASN A 380 -22.20 7.17 -7.68
C ASN A 380 -21.31 6.24 -6.87
N ILE A 381 -20.57 5.32 -7.49
CA ILE A 381 -19.66 4.42 -6.77
C ILE A 381 -18.46 5.15 -6.20
N ILE A 382 -17.82 6.05 -6.95
CA ILE A 382 -16.67 6.79 -6.42
C ILE A 382 -17.14 7.67 -5.26
N GLU A 383 -18.25 8.39 -5.40
CA GLU A 383 -18.82 9.16 -4.28
C GLU A 383 -19.13 8.25 -3.08
N PHE A 384 -19.74 7.08 -3.31
CA PHE A 384 -20.06 6.14 -2.25
C PHE A 384 -18.81 5.64 -1.53
N ILE A 385 -17.76 5.21 -2.25
CA ILE A 385 -16.51 4.71 -1.65
C ILE A 385 -15.88 5.78 -0.75
N PHE A 386 -15.82 7.03 -1.22
CA PHE A 386 -15.23 8.12 -0.44
C PHE A 386 -16.09 8.51 0.78
N ARG A 387 -17.43 8.50 0.66
CA ARG A 387 -18.36 8.75 1.77
C ARG A 387 -18.38 7.63 2.80
N GLU A 388 -18.45 6.38 2.34
CA GLU A 388 -18.48 5.19 3.18
C GLU A 388 -17.17 5.08 3.95
N ASN A 389 -16.06 5.39 3.27
CA ASN A 389 -14.71 5.31 3.80
C ASN A 389 -14.51 3.99 4.57
N ASN A 390 -15.00 2.90 3.96
CA ASN A 390 -14.96 1.57 4.54
C ASN A 390 -13.55 1.01 4.40
N THR A 391 -12.81 1.05 5.50
CA THR A 391 -11.40 0.68 5.54
C THR A 391 -11.18 -0.80 5.88
N GLY A 392 -12.25 -1.60 5.94
CA GLY A 392 -12.18 -3.01 6.31
C GLY A 392 -11.57 -3.17 7.71
N SER A 393 -10.51 -3.97 7.81
CA SER A 393 -9.76 -4.18 9.06
C SER A 393 -8.80 -3.04 9.40
N TYR A 394 -8.52 -2.11 8.48
CA TYR A 394 -7.59 -1.02 8.74
C TYR A 394 -8.29 0.12 9.50
N PRO A 395 -7.60 0.82 10.43
CA PRO A 395 -8.13 2.01 11.07
C PRO A 395 -8.45 3.13 10.05
N ARG A 396 -9.56 3.83 10.23
CA ARG A 396 -9.95 4.95 9.35
C ARG A 396 -8.88 6.05 9.29
N GLY A 397 -8.30 6.40 10.44
CA GLY A 397 -7.24 7.38 10.52
C GLY A 397 -5.98 7.03 9.73
N LEU A 398 -5.69 5.73 9.55
CA LEU A 398 -4.55 5.26 8.74
C LEU A 398 -4.78 5.53 7.25
N ILE A 399 -5.97 5.22 6.75
CA ILE A 399 -6.30 5.49 5.33
C ILE A 399 -6.33 7.00 5.05
N MET A 400 -6.76 7.82 6.01
CA MET A 400 -6.65 9.29 5.90
C MET A 400 -5.18 9.75 5.83
N MET A 401 -4.29 9.15 6.62
CA MET A 401 -2.85 9.43 6.57
C MET A 401 -2.28 9.11 5.18
N LEU A 402 -2.51 7.89 4.67
CA LEU A 402 -2.01 7.47 3.37
C LEU A 402 -2.56 8.38 2.25
N ARG A 403 -3.84 8.73 2.29
CA ARG A 403 -4.45 9.67 1.35
C ARG A 403 -3.81 11.06 1.38
N ALA A 404 -3.46 11.57 2.57
CA ALA A 404 -2.76 12.84 2.70
C ALA A 404 -1.35 12.76 2.08
N LEU A 405 -0.64 11.64 2.29
CA LEU A 405 0.72 11.42 1.77
C LEU A 405 0.79 11.43 0.24
N ASN A 406 -0.27 11.06 -0.48
CA ASN A 406 -0.32 11.11 -1.96
C ASN A 406 -0.08 12.52 -2.54
N SER A 407 -0.20 13.56 -1.72
CA SER A 407 0.09 14.95 -2.09
C SER A 407 1.21 15.54 -1.23
N TRP A 408 1.15 15.32 0.08
CA TRP A 408 2.08 15.86 1.05
C TRP A 408 3.53 15.39 0.84
N LEU A 409 3.71 14.13 0.41
CA LEU A 409 5.03 13.59 0.09
C LEU A 409 5.69 14.31 -1.10
N TYR A 410 4.94 15.08 -1.89
CA TYR A 410 5.46 15.80 -3.07
C TYR A 410 5.38 17.31 -2.92
N ASP A 411 5.43 17.81 -1.68
CA ASP A 411 5.40 19.25 -1.33
C ASP A 411 4.08 19.95 -1.74
N ARG A 412 2.97 19.20 -1.85
CA ARG A 412 1.62 19.72 -2.15
C ARG A 412 0.76 19.79 -0.88
N ASP A 413 -0.43 20.40 -1.00
CA ASP A 413 -1.39 20.53 0.10
C ASP A 413 -1.86 19.16 0.59
N PRO A 414 -1.57 18.75 1.85
CA PRO A 414 -1.92 17.43 2.38
C PRO A 414 -3.43 17.16 2.40
N LEU A 415 -4.27 18.20 2.36
CA LEU A 415 -5.72 18.08 2.46
C LEU A 415 -6.41 17.96 1.10
N MET A 416 -5.69 18.09 -0.02
CA MET A 416 -6.31 18.19 -1.35
C MET A 416 -7.12 16.95 -1.76
N LEU A 417 -6.72 15.76 -1.28
CA LEU A 417 -7.45 14.50 -1.50
C LEU A 417 -8.26 14.06 -0.28
N VAL A 418 -7.94 14.57 0.91
CA VAL A 418 -8.69 14.29 2.15
C VAL A 418 -10.06 14.98 2.12
N ALA A 419 -10.10 16.26 1.74
CA ALA A 419 -11.33 17.04 1.56
C ALA A 419 -11.89 16.83 0.14
N PHE A 420 -12.52 15.68 -0.09
CA PHE A 420 -12.85 15.19 -1.42
C PHE A 420 -14.15 15.76 -2.02
N GLU A 421 -15.09 16.27 -1.21
CA GLU A 421 -16.40 16.68 -1.74
C GLU A 421 -16.30 17.84 -2.73
N GLY A 422 -15.53 18.88 -2.39
CA GLY A 422 -15.33 20.05 -3.25
C GLY A 422 -14.74 19.70 -4.63
N PRO A 423 -13.60 18.98 -4.70
CA PRO A 423 -13.06 18.47 -5.96
C PRO A 423 -14.04 17.60 -6.74
N LEU A 424 -14.78 16.70 -6.08
CA LEU A 424 -15.73 15.81 -6.75
C LEU A 424 -16.91 16.59 -7.37
N ASP A 425 -17.42 17.61 -6.69
CA ASP A 425 -18.47 18.48 -7.23
C ASP A 425 -17.99 19.33 -8.42
N ARG A 426 -16.72 19.74 -8.41
CA ARG A 426 -16.08 20.35 -9.59
C ARG A 426 -16.04 19.36 -10.75
N VAL A 427 -15.66 18.10 -10.53
CA VAL A 427 -15.69 17.07 -11.59
C VAL A 427 -17.10 16.87 -12.15
N LYS A 428 -18.13 16.80 -11.30
CA LYS A 428 -19.54 16.72 -11.73
C LYS A 428 -19.93 17.92 -12.61
N THR A 429 -19.44 19.11 -12.28
CA THR A 429 -19.67 20.33 -13.06
C THR A 429 -18.99 20.27 -14.43
N GLU A 430 -17.74 19.83 -14.49
CA GLU A 430 -17.01 19.63 -15.75
C GLU A 430 -17.71 18.62 -16.68
N ILE A 431 -18.15 17.47 -16.14
CA ILE A 431 -18.90 16.45 -16.88
C ILE A 431 -20.23 17.02 -17.43
N LYS A 432 -20.93 17.84 -16.63
CA LYS A 432 -22.19 18.46 -17.04
C LYS A 432 -21.99 19.47 -18.18
N ASN A 433 -20.91 20.23 -18.13
CA ASN A 433 -20.59 21.27 -19.10
C ASN A 433 -19.96 20.69 -20.38
N ASN A 434 -19.29 19.54 -20.29
CA ASN A 434 -18.65 18.87 -21.41
C ASN A 434 -19.16 17.41 -21.56
N PRO A 435 -20.12 17.14 -22.46
CA PRO A 435 -20.60 15.79 -22.74
C PRO A 435 -19.54 14.82 -23.28
N ARG A 436 -18.35 15.31 -23.66
CA ARG A 436 -17.23 14.57 -24.24
C ARG A 436 -16.02 14.52 -23.31
N TYR A 437 -16.23 14.86 -22.04
CA TYR A 437 -15.18 15.01 -21.03
C TYR A 437 -14.25 13.79 -20.96
N PHE A 438 -14.80 12.59 -20.76
CA PHE A 438 -14.00 11.38 -20.61
C PHE A 438 -13.35 10.93 -21.93
N GLU A 439 -13.98 11.19 -23.08
CA GLU A 439 -13.38 10.92 -24.38
C GLU A 439 -12.14 11.81 -24.64
N GLU A 440 -12.18 13.06 -24.20
CA GLU A 440 -11.02 13.96 -24.24
C GLU A 440 -9.91 13.47 -23.31
N LEU A 441 -10.26 13.00 -22.10
CA LEU A 441 -9.28 12.38 -21.20
C LEU A 441 -8.66 11.12 -21.82
N ILE A 442 -9.44 10.28 -22.50
CA ILE A 442 -8.91 9.09 -23.18
C ILE A 442 -7.92 9.49 -24.29
N ASN A 443 -8.25 10.50 -25.09
CA ASN A 443 -7.32 11.02 -26.11
C ASN A 443 -6.02 11.49 -25.46
N ARG A 444 -6.12 12.41 -24.48
CA ARG A 444 -4.99 13.04 -23.81
C ARG A 444 -4.07 12.04 -23.11
N TYR A 445 -4.63 11.14 -22.31
CA TYR A 445 -3.86 10.28 -21.40
C TYR A 445 -3.43 8.95 -22.03
N PHE A 446 -4.14 8.47 -23.06
CA PHE A 446 -3.86 7.15 -23.64
C PHE A 446 -3.51 7.19 -25.14
N LEU A 447 -4.34 7.83 -25.97
CA LEU A 447 -4.19 7.73 -27.43
C LEU A 447 -3.09 8.63 -27.98
N ASP A 448 -2.98 9.84 -27.46
CA ASP A 448 -1.98 10.85 -27.85
C ASP A 448 -0.71 10.78 -26.99
N ASN A 449 -0.69 9.91 -25.98
CA ASN A 449 0.40 9.78 -25.02
C ASN A 449 1.45 8.76 -25.50
N PRO A 450 2.66 9.19 -25.91
CA PRO A 450 3.73 8.29 -26.33
C PRO A 450 4.47 7.63 -25.16
N HIS A 451 4.27 8.11 -23.91
CA HIS A 451 4.86 7.52 -22.71
C HIS A 451 4.13 6.26 -22.29
N ARG A 452 4.29 5.24 -23.12
CA ARG A 452 3.61 3.96 -23.01
C ARG A 452 4.60 2.82 -23.09
N THR A 453 4.44 1.82 -22.24
CA THR A 453 5.23 0.59 -22.25
C THR A 453 4.35 -0.62 -22.50
N THR A 454 4.89 -1.58 -23.24
CA THR A 454 4.34 -2.94 -23.32
C THR A 454 5.31 -3.87 -22.59
N ASP A 455 4.94 -4.31 -21.40
CA ASP A 455 5.73 -5.21 -20.58
C ASP A 455 5.23 -6.65 -20.76
N ILE A 456 6.14 -7.57 -21.05
CA ILE A 456 5.83 -8.99 -21.32
C ILE A 456 6.66 -9.85 -20.38
N LEU A 457 5.97 -10.63 -19.56
CA LEU A 457 6.57 -11.62 -18.67
C LEU A 457 6.33 -13.02 -19.24
N ARG A 458 7.36 -13.60 -19.86
CA ARG A 458 7.30 -14.91 -20.52
C ARG A 458 7.73 -16.03 -19.57
N PRO A 459 7.09 -17.20 -19.61
CA PRO A 459 7.53 -18.34 -18.81
C PRO A 459 8.86 -18.90 -19.35
N GLU A 460 9.82 -19.13 -18.47
CA GLU A 460 11.08 -19.81 -18.75
C GLU A 460 11.26 -20.92 -17.70
N LYS A 461 10.99 -22.17 -18.10
CA LYS A 461 11.08 -23.32 -17.20
C LYS A 461 12.52 -23.55 -16.76
N GLY A 462 12.74 -23.77 -15.47
CA GLY A 462 14.07 -24.03 -14.91
C GLY A 462 14.88 -22.76 -14.64
N LEU A 463 14.24 -21.58 -14.67
CA LEU A 463 14.91 -20.30 -14.46
C LEU A 463 15.42 -20.18 -13.02
N ILE A 464 14.60 -20.51 -12.03
CA ILE A 464 14.99 -20.50 -10.61
C ILE A 464 16.09 -21.54 -10.35
N GLU A 465 16.00 -22.76 -10.89
CA GLU A 465 17.04 -23.77 -10.74
C GLU A 465 18.37 -23.33 -11.37
N LYS A 466 18.31 -22.67 -12.53
CA LYS A 466 19.47 -22.09 -13.19
C LYS A 466 20.08 -20.96 -12.36
N GLU A 467 19.25 -20.05 -11.84
CA GLU A 467 19.70 -18.94 -10.99
C GLU A 467 20.31 -19.43 -9.67
N ASN A 468 19.68 -20.41 -9.02
CA ASN A 468 20.20 -21.05 -7.81
C ASN A 468 21.53 -21.77 -8.07
N SER A 469 21.69 -22.42 -9.24
CA SER A 469 22.95 -23.07 -9.62
C SER A 469 24.07 -22.04 -9.84
N VAL A 470 23.77 -20.91 -10.49
CA VAL A 470 24.71 -19.80 -10.69
C VAL A 470 25.10 -19.19 -9.33
N GLN A 471 24.12 -18.95 -8.45
CA GLN A 471 24.37 -18.43 -7.11
C GLN A 471 25.25 -19.37 -6.29
N LYS A 472 24.94 -20.68 -6.28
CA LYS A 472 25.71 -21.68 -5.55
C LYS A 472 27.16 -21.76 -6.04
N LYS A 473 27.38 -21.67 -7.36
CA LYS A 473 28.73 -21.61 -7.93
C LYS A 473 29.45 -20.33 -7.52
N ALA A 474 28.79 -19.17 -7.62
CA ALA A 474 29.38 -17.89 -7.21
C ALA A 474 29.79 -17.88 -5.73
N LEU A 475 28.98 -18.49 -4.86
CA LEU A 475 29.30 -18.64 -3.43
C LEU A 475 30.49 -19.58 -3.19
N ALA A 476 30.57 -20.69 -3.92
CA ALA A 476 31.73 -21.59 -3.84
C ALA A 476 33.02 -20.92 -4.33
N ASP A 477 32.96 -20.19 -5.45
CA ASP A 477 34.09 -19.42 -6.01
C ASP A 477 34.51 -18.29 -5.04
N TYR A 478 33.55 -17.61 -4.41
CA TYR A 478 33.81 -16.62 -3.37
C TYR A 478 34.53 -17.24 -2.17
N LEU A 479 34.02 -18.35 -1.62
CA LEU A 479 34.63 -19.04 -0.48
C LEU A 479 36.06 -19.52 -0.80
N ALA A 480 36.30 -20.03 -2.01
CA ALA A 480 37.62 -20.46 -2.46
C ALA A 480 38.63 -19.31 -2.64
N GLY A 481 38.15 -18.08 -2.82
CA GLY A 481 38.98 -16.88 -2.93
C GLY A 481 39.39 -16.28 -1.58
N LEU A 482 38.77 -16.72 -0.47
CA LEU A 482 39.04 -16.21 0.87
C LEU A 482 40.27 -16.88 1.50
N ASN A 483 41.01 -16.13 2.31
CA ASN A 483 42.05 -16.68 3.16
C ASN A 483 41.48 -17.23 4.47
N THR A 484 42.31 -18.00 5.21
CA THR A 484 41.89 -18.64 6.47
C THR A 484 41.35 -17.65 7.52
N SER A 485 41.90 -16.42 7.59
CA SER A 485 41.41 -15.41 8.53
C SER A 485 40.02 -14.89 8.15
N GLU A 486 39.74 -14.73 6.86
CA GLU A 486 38.44 -14.28 6.36
C GLU A 486 37.37 -15.36 6.59
N ILE A 487 37.69 -16.62 6.29
CA ILE A 487 36.80 -17.77 6.53
C ILE A 487 36.45 -17.87 8.03
N ASN A 488 37.47 -17.81 8.89
CA ASN A 488 37.25 -17.83 10.34
C ASN A 488 36.44 -16.62 10.82
N GLY A 489 36.58 -15.47 10.16
CA GLY A 489 35.76 -14.28 10.42
C GLY A 489 34.28 -14.51 10.16
N ILE A 490 33.91 -15.14 9.03
CA ILE A 490 32.51 -15.45 8.70
C ILE A 490 31.92 -16.49 9.67
N ILE A 491 32.69 -17.52 10.02
CA ILE A 491 32.26 -18.55 10.99
C ILE A 491 32.00 -17.92 12.36
N GLU A 492 32.91 -17.06 12.81
CA GLU A 492 32.77 -16.37 14.09
C GLU A 492 31.57 -15.41 14.07
N GLN A 493 31.36 -14.65 13.00
CA GLN A 493 30.18 -13.79 12.85
C GLN A 493 28.87 -14.61 12.91
N THR A 494 28.83 -15.76 12.21
CA THR A 494 27.68 -16.67 12.22
C THR A 494 27.40 -17.18 13.64
N ARG A 495 28.44 -17.62 14.36
CA ARG A 495 28.35 -18.09 15.74
C ARG A 495 27.86 -16.98 16.68
N THR A 496 28.50 -15.81 16.64
CA THR A 496 28.14 -14.69 17.52
C THR A 496 26.71 -14.22 17.26
N LEU A 497 26.27 -14.12 15.99
CA LEU A 497 24.90 -13.72 15.69
C LEU A 497 23.90 -14.73 16.27
N LYS A 498 24.17 -16.02 16.11
CA LYS A 498 23.31 -17.07 16.68
C LYS A 498 23.22 -16.96 18.22
N GLU A 499 24.35 -16.73 18.89
CA GLU A 499 24.37 -16.50 20.34
C GLU A 499 23.57 -15.26 20.75
N LEU A 500 23.69 -14.16 19.99
CA LEU A 500 22.89 -12.95 20.20
C LEU A 500 21.40 -13.20 20.00
N GLN A 501 21.00 -14.06 19.06
CA GLN A 501 19.60 -14.42 18.82
C GLN A 501 19.02 -15.30 19.94
N GLU A 502 19.81 -16.26 20.45
CA GLU A 502 19.38 -17.21 21.48
C GLU A 502 19.43 -16.61 22.89
N GLN A 503 20.22 -15.56 23.11
CA GLN A 503 20.30 -14.89 24.40
C GLN A 503 18.95 -14.24 24.75
N ALA A 504 18.44 -14.46 25.97
CA ALA A 504 17.24 -13.76 26.43
C ALA A 504 17.55 -12.28 26.76
N ASP A 505 16.57 -11.40 26.56
CA ASP A 505 16.64 -10.04 27.08
C ASP A 505 16.70 -10.04 28.62
N THR A 506 17.41 -9.05 29.19
CA THR A 506 17.50 -8.92 30.64
C THR A 506 16.16 -8.45 31.23
N PRO A 507 15.83 -8.81 32.48
CA PRO A 507 14.64 -8.30 33.15
C PRO A 507 14.55 -6.77 33.16
N GLU A 508 15.70 -6.08 33.28
CA GLU A 508 15.78 -4.62 33.25
C GLU A 508 15.39 -4.04 31.89
N ASN A 509 15.85 -4.65 30.79
CA ASN A 509 15.50 -4.20 29.44
C ASN A 509 14.02 -4.47 29.15
N LEU A 510 13.50 -5.63 29.52
CA LEU A 510 12.07 -5.95 29.37
C LEU A 510 11.18 -4.99 30.17
N ALA A 511 11.60 -4.59 31.37
CA ALA A 511 10.88 -3.63 32.19
C ALA A 511 10.88 -2.20 31.64
N ALA A 512 11.74 -1.89 30.65
CA ALA A 512 11.73 -0.60 29.95
C ALA A 512 10.56 -0.48 28.96
N ILE A 513 10.02 -1.60 28.47
CA ILE A 513 8.85 -1.60 27.58
C ILE A 513 7.62 -1.13 28.38
N PRO A 514 6.89 -0.12 27.88
CA PRO A 514 5.71 0.36 28.57
C PRO A 514 4.61 -0.69 28.53
N VAL A 515 3.99 -0.96 29.68
CA VAL A 515 2.88 -1.93 29.81
C VAL A 515 1.64 -1.25 30.37
N LEU A 516 0.48 -1.72 29.93
CA LEU A 516 -0.80 -1.28 30.47
C LEU A 516 -1.03 -1.85 31.87
N ARG A 517 -1.79 -1.09 32.65
CA ARG A 517 -2.28 -1.50 33.96
C ARG A 517 -3.74 -1.90 33.86
N LEU A 518 -4.21 -2.70 34.81
CA LEU A 518 -5.64 -3.02 34.93
C LEU A 518 -6.53 -1.77 35.10
N SER A 519 -5.97 -0.65 35.59
CA SER A 519 -6.67 0.64 35.67
C SER A 519 -6.96 1.26 34.31
N ASP A 520 -6.22 0.86 33.29
CA ASP A 520 -6.29 1.43 31.95
C ASP A 520 -7.34 0.68 31.09
N MET A 521 -7.87 -0.45 31.61
CA MET A 521 -8.88 -1.26 30.94
C MET A 521 -10.29 -0.80 31.29
N GLU A 522 -11.15 -0.69 30.27
CA GLU A 522 -12.59 -0.56 30.51
C GLU A 522 -13.13 -1.84 31.14
N ARG A 523 -13.91 -1.69 32.22
CA ARG A 523 -14.46 -2.84 32.97
C ARG A 523 -15.75 -3.39 32.38
N LYS A 524 -16.32 -2.72 31.37
CA LYS A 524 -17.61 -3.07 30.78
C LYS A 524 -17.47 -3.02 29.27
N ASN A 525 -18.06 -4.01 28.60
CA ASN A 525 -18.15 -4.00 27.15
C ASN A 525 -19.10 -2.90 26.69
N ARG A 526 -18.78 -2.31 25.53
CA ARG A 526 -19.67 -1.39 24.84
C ARG A 526 -20.96 -2.09 24.45
N VAL A 527 -22.09 -1.42 24.67
CA VAL A 527 -23.41 -1.87 24.23
C VAL A 527 -23.83 -0.99 23.06
N PHE A 528 -24.16 -1.62 21.94
CA PHE A 528 -24.69 -0.92 20.77
C PHE A 528 -26.21 -0.84 20.84
N PRO A 529 -26.83 0.27 20.42
CA PRO A 529 -28.28 0.39 20.34
C PRO A 529 -28.82 -0.67 19.39
N CYS A 530 -29.87 -1.37 19.82
CA CYS A 530 -30.54 -2.38 19.03
C CYS A 530 -32.02 -2.39 19.41
N GLU A 531 -32.87 -2.05 18.45
CA GLU A 531 -34.32 -2.10 18.57
C GLU A 531 -34.81 -3.32 17.79
N GLU A 532 -35.54 -4.20 18.46
CA GLU A 532 -36.12 -5.38 17.85
C GLU A 532 -37.61 -5.17 17.57
N SER A 533 -38.04 -5.48 16.35
CA SER A 533 -39.44 -5.46 15.96
C SER A 533 -39.78 -6.60 15.02
N GLU A 534 -41.08 -6.78 14.75
CA GLU A 534 -41.58 -7.77 13.79
C GLU A 534 -42.56 -7.08 12.83
N GLU A 535 -42.31 -7.20 11.53
CA GLU A 535 -43.22 -6.71 10.48
C GLU A 535 -43.43 -7.76 9.41
N SER A 536 -44.69 -8.02 9.05
CA SER A 536 -45.07 -8.99 8.01
C SER A 536 -44.42 -10.38 8.18
N GLY A 537 -44.20 -10.81 9.43
CA GLY A 537 -43.60 -12.09 9.77
C GLY A 537 -42.07 -12.14 9.62
N ALA A 538 -41.41 -11.00 9.38
CA ALA A 538 -39.97 -10.86 9.41
C ALA A 538 -39.52 -10.16 10.69
N ARG A 539 -38.51 -10.72 11.36
CA ARG A 539 -37.82 -10.10 12.49
C ARG A 539 -36.88 -9.01 11.98
N ILE A 540 -36.98 -7.82 12.53
CA ILE A 540 -36.17 -6.66 12.17
C ILE A 540 -35.30 -6.28 13.37
N MET A 541 -34.00 -6.11 13.11
CA MET A 541 -33.02 -5.63 14.09
C MET A 541 -32.52 -4.27 13.59
N PHE A 542 -32.94 -3.20 14.25
CA PHE A 542 -32.59 -1.83 13.88
C PHE A 542 -31.46 -1.30 14.78
N HIS A 543 -30.43 -0.73 14.17
CA HIS A 543 -29.29 -0.14 14.86
C HIS A 543 -29.19 1.34 14.49
N ASP A 544 -29.56 2.23 15.41
CA ASP A 544 -29.41 3.68 15.23
C ASP A 544 -27.95 4.08 15.47
N LEU A 545 -27.16 4.05 14.39
CA LEU A 545 -25.73 4.35 14.38
C LEU A 545 -25.43 5.47 13.40
N PHE A 546 -24.38 6.24 13.69
CA PHE A 546 -23.88 7.23 12.74
C PHE A 546 -23.18 6.54 11.57
N THR A 547 -23.80 6.61 10.38
CA THR A 547 -23.35 5.93 9.15
C THR A 547 -23.00 6.88 8.00
N ASN A 548 -22.74 8.16 8.30
CA ASN A 548 -22.41 9.19 7.30
C ASN A 548 -23.41 9.28 6.13
N GLY A 549 -24.71 9.14 6.43
CA GLY A 549 -25.79 9.18 5.43
C GLY A 549 -25.98 7.88 4.63
N ILE A 550 -25.38 6.77 5.06
CA ILE A 550 -25.49 5.46 4.40
C ILE A 550 -26.44 4.56 5.17
N THR A 551 -27.36 3.92 4.46
CA THR A 551 -28.19 2.85 5.03
C THR A 551 -27.58 1.49 4.70
N TYR A 552 -27.28 0.71 5.74
CA TYR A 552 -26.88 -0.69 5.61
C TYR A 552 -28.10 -1.59 5.78
N LEU A 553 -28.28 -2.54 4.87
CA LEU A 553 -29.39 -3.49 4.89
C LEU A 553 -28.84 -4.91 4.69
N ASP A 554 -28.96 -5.72 5.73
CA ASP A 554 -28.68 -7.15 5.67
C ASP A 554 -29.99 -7.94 5.66
N VAL A 555 -30.14 -8.83 4.68
CA VAL A 555 -31.31 -9.71 4.55
C VAL A 555 -30.89 -11.15 4.80
N GLY A 556 -31.23 -11.67 5.98
CA GLY A 556 -30.93 -13.04 6.38
C GLY A 556 -31.94 -14.04 5.78
N VAL A 557 -31.43 -15.08 5.11
CA VAL A 557 -32.23 -16.23 4.66
C VAL A 557 -31.78 -17.47 5.40
N ASN A 558 -32.71 -18.13 6.10
CA ASN A 558 -32.40 -19.35 6.85
C ASN A 558 -32.16 -20.53 5.89
N LEU A 559 -30.93 -21.07 5.91
CA LEU A 559 -30.53 -22.19 5.05
C LEU A 559 -30.83 -23.59 5.64
N HIS A 560 -31.45 -23.71 6.82
CA HIS A 560 -31.76 -25.02 7.42
C HIS A 560 -32.61 -25.93 6.52
N SER A 561 -33.45 -25.36 5.66
CA SER A 561 -34.27 -26.12 4.72
C SER A 561 -33.53 -26.51 3.44
N LEU A 562 -32.31 -26.02 3.22
CA LEU A 562 -31.53 -26.35 2.03
C LEU A 562 -30.95 -27.75 2.16
N PRO A 563 -31.19 -28.67 1.20
CA PRO A 563 -30.58 -29.99 1.22
C PRO A 563 -29.05 -29.90 1.31
N GLN A 564 -28.44 -30.67 2.20
CA GLN A 564 -26.99 -30.57 2.51
C GLN A 564 -26.09 -30.66 1.27
N LYS A 565 -26.45 -31.49 0.28
CA LYS A 565 -25.74 -31.63 -1.00
C LYS A 565 -25.68 -30.33 -1.83
N LEU A 566 -26.57 -29.36 -1.56
CA LEU A 566 -26.64 -28.09 -2.26
C LEU A 566 -25.89 -26.97 -1.54
N LEU A 567 -25.54 -27.13 -0.25
CA LEU A 567 -24.79 -26.13 0.51
C LEU A 567 -23.50 -25.67 -0.19
N PRO A 568 -22.68 -26.56 -0.82
CA PRO A 568 -21.48 -26.13 -1.53
C PRO A 568 -21.75 -25.19 -2.72
N TYR A 569 -22.95 -25.23 -3.29
CA TYR A 569 -23.34 -24.40 -4.45
C TYR A 569 -23.94 -23.06 -4.05
N SER A 570 -24.19 -22.83 -2.76
CA SER A 570 -24.79 -21.59 -2.25
C SER A 570 -23.98 -20.36 -2.69
N HIS A 571 -22.65 -20.39 -2.56
CA HIS A 571 -21.74 -19.33 -2.99
C HIS A 571 -21.93 -18.93 -4.46
N ILE A 572 -21.97 -19.92 -5.36
CA ILE A 572 -22.16 -19.68 -6.79
C ILE A 572 -23.57 -19.13 -7.04
N PHE A 573 -24.58 -19.65 -6.34
CA PHE A 573 -25.95 -19.19 -6.46
C PHE A 573 -26.10 -17.71 -6.07
N GLY A 574 -25.58 -17.29 -4.91
CA GLY A 574 -25.69 -15.89 -4.49
C GLY A 574 -24.95 -14.93 -5.42
N ARG A 575 -23.83 -15.36 -6.01
CA ARG A 575 -23.12 -14.59 -7.03
C ARG A 575 -23.93 -14.48 -8.33
N ALA A 576 -24.51 -15.59 -8.78
CA ALA A 576 -25.32 -15.64 -9.99
C ALA A 576 -26.54 -14.69 -9.93
N LEU A 577 -27.16 -14.53 -8.75
CA LEU A 577 -28.27 -13.60 -8.54
C LEU A 577 -27.94 -12.14 -8.88
N LEU A 578 -26.68 -11.74 -8.77
CA LEU A 578 -26.22 -10.36 -8.98
C LEU A 578 -25.49 -10.16 -10.31
N GLU A 579 -24.99 -11.24 -10.92
CA GLU A 579 -24.10 -11.18 -12.09
C GLU A 579 -24.66 -11.81 -13.37
N MET A 580 -25.80 -12.51 -13.35
CA MET A 580 -26.35 -13.17 -14.56
C MET A 580 -27.46 -12.39 -15.27
N GLY A 581 -27.87 -11.23 -14.73
CA GLY A 581 -29.04 -10.51 -15.21
C GLY A 581 -30.35 -11.09 -14.67
N THR A 582 -31.47 -10.59 -15.17
CA THR A 582 -32.83 -11.01 -14.79
C THR A 582 -33.65 -11.32 -16.04
N SER A 583 -34.91 -11.73 -15.88
CA SER A 583 -35.83 -11.86 -17.02
C SER A 583 -36.16 -10.53 -17.72
N ARG A 584 -35.78 -9.38 -17.14
CA ARG A 584 -36.06 -8.03 -17.65
C ARG A 584 -34.82 -7.27 -18.11
N GLU A 585 -33.64 -7.67 -17.65
CA GLU A 585 -32.39 -6.93 -17.83
C GLU A 585 -31.24 -7.91 -18.09
N ASP A 586 -30.34 -7.59 -19.02
CA ASP A 586 -29.09 -8.34 -19.17
C ASP A 586 -28.12 -8.08 -18.00
N TYR A 587 -27.02 -8.84 -17.96
CA TYR A 587 -26.05 -8.75 -16.86
C TYR A 587 -25.38 -7.36 -16.77
N VAL A 588 -25.18 -6.70 -17.92
CA VAL A 588 -24.57 -5.35 -17.98
C VAL A 588 -25.52 -4.33 -17.37
N SER A 589 -26.78 -4.34 -17.78
CA SER A 589 -27.81 -3.40 -17.32
C SER A 589 -28.11 -3.60 -15.84
N LEU A 590 -28.15 -4.85 -15.37
CA LEU A 590 -28.31 -5.16 -13.94
C LEU A 590 -27.13 -4.60 -13.12
N SER A 591 -25.89 -4.86 -13.56
CA SER A 591 -24.68 -4.36 -12.89
C SER A 591 -24.65 -2.83 -12.85
N GLN A 592 -24.94 -2.15 -13.97
CA GLN A 592 -25.06 -0.69 -14.01
C GLN A 592 -26.13 -0.19 -13.05
N ARG A 593 -27.30 -0.84 -12.98
CA ARG A 593 -28.38 -0.41 -12.09
C ARG A 593 -28.00 -0.55 -10.62
N ILE A 594 -27.32 -1.64 -10.24
CA ILE A 594 -26.79 -1.82 -8.89
C ILE A 594 -25.82 -0.68 -8.57
N SER A 595 -24.77 -0.47 -9.38
CA SER A 595 -23.77 0.59 -9.15
C SER A 595 -24.35 2.01 -9.19
N ARG A 596 -25.42 2.25 -9.95
CA ARG A 596 -26.09 3.57 -9.99
C ARG A 596 -26.99 3.83 -8.81
N LYS A 597 -27.51 2.80 -8.14
CA LYS A 597 -28.58 2.97 -7.15
C LYS A 597 -28.20 2.52 -5.75
N THR A 598 -27.09 1.80 -5.60
CA THR A 598 -26.56 1.36 -4.31
C THR A 598 -25.05 1.49 -4.29
N GLY A 599 -24.45 1.40 -3.11
CA GLY A 599 -23.00 1.25 -2.94
C GLY A 599 -22.44 -0.15 -3.27
N GLY A 600 -23.29 -1.03 -3.80
CA GLY A 600 -23.01 -2.45 -3.98
C GLY A 600 -24.06 -3.32 -3.31
N ILE A 601 -24.21 -4.54 -3.83
CA ILE A 601 -24.97 -5.64 -3.21
C ILE A 601 -24.05 -6.84 -3.27
N ARG A 602 -23.93 -7.60 -2.18
CA ARG A 602 -23.04 -8.76 -2.10
C ARG A 602 -23.67 -9.89 -1.30
N PRO A 603 -23.52 -11.15 -1.73
CA PRO A 603 -23.90 -12.28 -0.90
C PRO A 603 -22.90 -12.44 0.24
N ALA A 604 -23.39 -12.71 1.45
CA ALA A 604 -22.60 -13.07 2.62
C ALA A 604 -23.09 -14.42 3.16
N TYR A 605 -22.16 -15.26 3.62
CA TYR A 605 -22.46 -16.58 4.17
C TYR A 605 -21.90 -16.64 5.58
N HIS A 606 -22.79 -16.84 6.54
CA HIS A 606 -22.46 -17.04 7.95
C HIS A 606 -22.79 -18.50 8.26
N ILE A 607 -21.76 -19.30 8.52
CA ILE A 607 -21.89 -20.73 8.86
C ILE A 607 -21.88 -20.88 10.36
#